data_AF-A0A090WN88-F1
#
_entry.id   AF-A0A090WN88-F1
#
_cell.length_a   1.000
_cell.length_b   1.000
_cell.length_c   1.000
_cell.angle_alpha   90.00
_cell.angle_beta   90.00
_cell.angle_gamma   90.00
#
_symmetry.space_group_name_H-M   'P 1'
#
loop_
_entity.id
_entity.type
_entity.pdbx_description
1 polymer ?
#
loop_
_entity_poly.entity_id
_entity_poly.type
_entity_poly.pdbx_seq_one_letter_code
_entity_poly.pdbx_strand_id
1 'polypeptide(L)'
;MTISIWRYSHFILAISSSLFILLASITGIILAFEPISNKLEPYAVHKAETLSLAKTIQVLQSEYSEVINIDIDKNDFVSASVITKEGNNETFYINPFTGKNRRTY
;
A
#
# COMPACT_ATOMS: atom_id res chain seq x y z
N MET A 1 -11.95 57.30 19.25
CA MET A 1 -10.95 56.24 18.95
C MET A 1 -11.43 55.52 17.71
N THR A 2 -10.80 55.75 16.55
CA THR A 2 -11.29 55.26 15.27
C THR A 2 -11.08 53.75 15.18
N ILE A 3 -12.19 53.02 15.15
CA ILE A 3 -12.21 51.57 14.93
C ILE A 3 -11.80 51.37 13.47
N SER A 4 -10.52 51.13 13.21
CA SER A 4 -10.06 50.90 11.84
C SER A 4 -10.56 49.53 11.39
N ILE A 5 -11.52 49.52 10.47
CA ILE A 5 -12.04 48.31 9.80
C ILE A 5 -10.88 47.39 9.39
N TRP A 6 -9.79 47.99 8.92
CA TRP A 6 -8.60 47.30 8.47
C TRP A 6 -7.98 46.37 9.53
N ARG A 7 -7.91 46.83 10.79
CA ARG A 7 -7.30 46.07 11.88
C ARG A 7 -8.13 44.84 12.24
N TYR A 8 -9.46 44.99 12.27
CA TYR A 8 -10.37 43.88 12.59
C TYR A 8 -10.45 42.89 11.43
N SER A 9 -10.50 43.37 10.19
CA SER A 9 -10.44 42.51 9.01
C SER A 9 -9.16 41.68 8.98
N HIS A 10 -7.99 42.29 9.25
CA HIS A 10 -6.73 41.54 9.31
C HIS A 10 -6.71 40.54 10.46
N PHE A 11 -7.20 40.92 11.65
CA PHE A 11 -7.26 40.03 12.81
C PHE A 11 -8.16 38.80 12.57
N ILE A 12 -9.35 39.02 12.00
CA ILE A 12 -10.29 37.94 11.66
C ILE A 12 -9.70 37.04 10.56
N LEU A 13 -9.07 37.63 9.54
CA LEU A 13 -8.42 36.89 8.47
C LEU A 13 -7.26 36.04 9.01
N ALA A 14 -6.45 36.58 9.91
CA ALA A 14 -5.33 35.87 10.51
C ALA A 14 -5.80 34.67 11.33
N ILE A 15 -6.85 34.83 12.12
CA ILE A 15 -7.44 33.74 12.91
C ILE A 15 -8.04 32.67 11.98
N SER A 16 -8.82 33.08 10.98
CA SER A 16 -9.42 32.15 10.02
C SER A 16 -8.36 31.37 9.24
N SER A 17 -7.30 32.06 8.79
CA SER A 17 -6.21 31.46 8.03
C SER A 17 -5.37 30.53 8.89
N SER A 18 -5.07 30.89 10.15
CA SER A 18 -4.29 30.01 11.04
C SER A 18 -5.07 28.74 11.38
N LEU A 19 -6.38 28.84 11.60
CA LEU A 19 -7.23 27.67 11.84
C LEU A 19 -7.28 26.77 10.61
N PHE A 20 -7.41 27.35 9.41
CA PHE A 20 -7.37 26.60 8.16
C PHE A 20 -6.05 25.86 7.97
N ILE A 21 -4.91 26.53 8.18
CA ILE A 21 -3.58 25.90 8.09
C ILE A 21 -3.41 24.80 9.14
N LEU A 22 -3.90 25.01 10.36
CA LEU A 22 -3.83 24.02 11.43
C LEU A 22 -4.61 22.75 11.07
N LEU A 23 -5.83 22.89 10.55
CA LEU A 23 -6.63 21.76 10.07
C LEU A 23 -5.94 21.06 8.88
N ALA A 24 -5.45 21.83 7.90
CA ALA A 24 -4.72 21.30 6.76
C ALA A 24 -3.42 20.56 7.16
N SER A 25 -2.74 21.02 8.20
CA SER A 25 -1.56 20.35 8.73
C SER A 25 -1.92 19.01 9.37
N ILE A 26 -3.00 18.95 10.13
CA ILE A 26 -3.46 17.70 10.76
C ILE A 26 -3.87 16.69 9.69
N THR A 27 -4.63 17.12 8.68
CA THR A 27 -5.02 16.23 7.57
C THR A 27 -3.80 15.79 6.76
N GLY A 28 -2.83 16.68 6.52
CA GLY A 28 -1.58 16.36 5.85
C GLY A 28 -0.75 15.31 6.59
N ILE A 29 -0.71 15.38 7.93
CA ILE A 29 -0.05 14.36 8.77
C ILE A 29 -0.75 12.99 8.60
N ILE A 30 -2.09 12.95 8.67
CA ILE A 30 -2.86 11.71 8.51
C ILE A 30 -2.62 11.08 7.13
N LEU A 31 -2.69 11.88 6.06
CA LEU A 31 -2.44 11.42 4.69
C LEU A 31 -1.00 10.99 4.45
N ALA A 32 -0.03 11.52 5.20
CA ALA A 32 1.37 11.10 5.07
C ALA A 32 1.61 9.70 5.67
N PHE A 33 0.80 9.25 6.63
CA PHE A 33 0.99 7.95 7.26
C PHE A 33 0.67 6.77 6.33
N GLU A 34 -0.31 6.89 5.43
CA GLU A 34 -0.68 5.82 4.50
C GLU A 34 0.46 5.42 3.53
N PRO A 35 1.10 6.35 2.78
CA PRO A 35 2.24 6.00 1.94
C PRO A 35 3.47 5.59 2.76
N ILE A 36 3.67 6.15 3.97
CA ILE A 36 4.78 5.76 4.86
C ILE A 36 4.60 4.33 5.35
N SER A 37 3.40 3.94 5.78
CA SER A 37 3.09 2.58 6.20
C SER A 37 3.28 1.61 5.04
N ASN A 38 2.73 1.91 3.85
CA ASN A 38 2.88 1.06 2.67
C ASN A 38 4.35 0.89 2.23
N LYS A 39 5.20 1.89 2.45
CA LYS A 39 6.66 1.80 2.18
C LYS A 39 7.44 1.06 3.27
N LEU A 40 6.93 1.02 4.49
CA LEU A 40 7.53 0.35 5.65
C LEU A 40 7.01 -1.08 5.85
N GLU A 41 5.95 -1.48 5.14
CA GLU A 41 5.43 -2.84 5.16
C GLU A 41 6.58 -3.83 4.83
N PRO A 42 6.93 -4.75 5.75
CA PRO A 42 8.08 -5.66 5.64
C PRO A 42 7.84 -6.79 4.61
N TYR A 43 6.86 -6.60 3.75
CA TYR A 43 6.41 -7.55 2.74
C TYR A 43 6.80 -7.13 1.32
N ALA A 44 7.32 -5.91 1.13
CA ALA A 44 8.00 -5.54 -0.10
C ALA A 44 9.08 -6.59 -0.36
N VAL A 45 8.87 -7.40 -1.40
CA VAL A 45 9.76 -8.48 -1.76
C VAL A 45 11.03 -7.81 -2.29
N HIS A 46 11.98 -7.57 -1.38
CA HIS A 46 13.27 -6.97 -1.72
C HIS A 46 13.87 -7.80 -2.86
N LYS A 47 13.99 -7.18 -4.04
CA LYS A 47 14.47 -7.78 -5.30
C LYS A 47 13.47 -8.61 -6.13
N ALA A 48 12.17 -8.36 -6.07
CA ALA A 48 11.20 -8.92 -7.04
C ALA A 48 11.64 -8.69 -8.50
N GLU A 49 12.23 -7.52 -8.80
CA GLU A 49 12.76 -7.17 -10.12
C GLU A 49 13.88 -8.08 -10.64
N THR A 50 14.61 -8.78 -9.74
CA THR A 50 15.71 -9.67 -10.11
C THR A 50 15.29 -11.14 -10.23
N LEU A 51 14.04 -11.45 -9.86
CA LEU A 51 13.55 -12.82 -9.87
C LEU A 51 12.92 -13.14 -11.22
N SER A 52 13.46 -14.16 -11.88
CA SER A 52 12.89 -14.66 -13.14
C SER A 52 11.51 -15.25 -12.88
N LEU A 53 10.49 -14.75 -13.61
CA LEU A 53 9.13 -15.27 -13.59
C LEU A 53 9.10 -16.80 -13.80
N ALA A 54 10.00 -17.34 -14.63
CA ALA A 54 10.12 -18.77 -14.86
C ALA A 54 10.45 -19.55 -13.57
N LYS A 55 11.29 -18.98 -12.70
CA LYS A 55 11.65 -19.60 -11.42
C LYS A 55 10.49 -19.54 -10.43
N THR A 56 9.75 -18.44 -10.41
CA THR A 56 8.53 -18.30 -9.58
C THR A 56 7.45 -19.29 -10.00
N ILE A 57 7.19 -19.42 -11.30
CA ILE A 57 6.23 -20.39 -11.84
C ILE A 57 6.67 -21.82 -11.50
N GLN A 58 7.96 -22.15 -11.63
CA GLN A 58 8.47 -23.49 -11.31
C GLN A 58 8.27 -23.86 -9.83
N VAL A 59 8.48 -22.91 -8.91
CA VAL A 59 8.24 -23.12 -7.47
C VAL A 59 6.74 -23.25 -7.20
N LEU A 60 5.89 -22.40 -7.80
CA LEU A 60 4.44 -22.48 -7.66
C LEU A 60 3.84 -23.79 -8.20
N GLN A 61 4.33 -24.28 -9.34
CA GLN A 61 3.91 -25.56 -9.93
C GLN A 61 4.32 -26.78 -9.08
N SER A 62 5.30 -26.63 -8.19
CA SER A 62 5.67 -27.71 -7.26
C SER A 62 4.72 -27.81 -6.07
N GLU A 63 4.19 -26.66 -5.62
CA GLU A 63 3.30 -26.55 -4.48
C GLU A 63 1.82 -26.73 -4.87
N TYR A 64 1.41 -26.17 -6.02
CA TYR A 64 0.02 -26.13 -6.51
C TYR A 64 -0.17 -26.93 -7.79
N SER A 65 -1.41 -27.32 -8.09
CA SER A 65 -1.71 -28.14 -9.27
C SER A 65 -1.64 -27.34 -10.56
N GLU A 66 -2.09 -26.07 -10.54
CA GLU A 66 -2.07 -25.19 -11.70
C GLU A 66 -1.97 -23.73 -11.26
N VAL A 67 -1.29 -22.91 -12.06
CA VAL A 67 -1.15 -21.46 -11.84
C VAL A 67 -1.90 -20.75 -12.95
N ILE A 68 -2.94 -19.99 -12.58
CA ILE A 68 -3.83 -19.32 -13.53
C ILE A 68 -3.29 -17.91 -13.81
N ASN A 69 -2.95 -17.16 -12.77
CA ASN A 69 -2.50 -15.78 -12.88
C ASN A 69 -1.50 -15.43 -11.79
N ILE A 70 -0.56 -14.55 -12.10
CA ILE A 70 0.39 -13.95 -11.15
C ILE A 70 0.37 -12.45 -11.40
N ASP A 71 0.09 -11.67 -10.38
CA ASP A 71 0.04 -10.20 -10.46
C ASP A 71 0.96 -9.55 -9.41
N ILE A 72 1.54 -8.41 -9.76
CA ILE A 72 2.43 -7.63 -8.90
C ILE A 72 1.80 -6.25 -8.71
N ASP A 73 1.45 -5.91 -7.47
CA ASP A 73 0.86 -4.61 -7.16
C ASP A 73 1.91 -3.48 -7.09
N LYS A 74 1.44 -2.24 -6.92
CA LYS A 74 2.29 -1.04 -6.85
C LYS A 74 3.19 -0.96 -5.61
N ASN A 75 3.00 -1.84 -4.64
CA ASN A 75 3.75 -1.97 -3.40
C ASN A 75 4.61 -3.26 -3.39
N ASP A 76 4.89 -3.85 -4.56
CA ASP A 76 5.70 -5.07 -4.74
C ASP A 76 5.09 -6.34 -4.09
N PHE A 77 3.78 -6.36 -3.84
CA PHE A 77 3.09 -7.56 -3.40
C PHE A 77 2.83 -8.50 -4.59
N VAL A 78 3.29 -9.75 -4.47
CA VAL A 78 3.01 -10.79 -5.45
C VAL A 78 1.79 -11.58 -5.02
N SER A 79 0.74 -11.55 -5.85
CA SER A 79 -0.45 -12.38 -5.68
C SER A 79 -0.50 -13.44 -6.77
N ALA A 80 -1.03 -14.62 -6.44
CA ALA A 80 -1.22 -15.69 -7.39
C ALA A 80 -2.63 -16.28 -7.26
N SER A 81 -3.27 -16.49 -8.40
CA SER A 81 -4.48 -17.31 -8.52
C SER A 81 -4.05 -18.71 -8.94
N VAL A 82 -4.32 -19.69 -8.09
CA VAL A 82 -3.88 -21.08 -8.29
C VAL A 82 -5.01 -22.05 -8.05
N ILE A 83 -4.93 -23.20 -8.71
CA ILE A 83 -5.76 -24.36 -8.40
C ILE A 83 -5.00 -25.22 -7.40
N THR A 84 -5.57 -25.38 -6.20
CA THR A 84 -5.00 -26.24 -5.17
C THR A 84 -5.05 -27.71 -5.61
N LYS A 85 -4.28 -28.57 -4.95
CA LYS A 85 -4.33 -30.03 -5.22
C LYS A 85 -5.70 -30.64 -4.86
N GLU A 86 -6.53 -29.92 -4.10
CA GLU A 86 -7.93 -30.29 -3.85
C GLU A 86 -8.89 -29.85 -4.97
N GLY A 87 -8.41 -29.17 -6.02
CA GLY A 87 -9.22 -28.70 -7.14
C GLY A 87 -9.95 -27.38 -6.89
N ASN A 88 -9.64 -26.68 -5.79
CA ASN A 88 -10.23 -25.38 -5.47
C ASN A 88 -9.45 -24.25 -6.12
N ASN A 89 -10.15 -23.26 -6.67
CA ASN A 89 -9.54 -22.02 -7.13
C ASN A 89 -9.39 -21.06 -5.94
N GLU A 90 -8.16 -20.74 -5.58
CA GLU A 90 -7.85 -19.77 -4.52
C GLU A 90 -6.93 -18.68 -5.04
N THR A 91 -7.15 -17.45 -4.60
CA THR A 91 -6.27 -16.29 -4.86
C THR A 91 -5.73 -15.77 -3.55
N PHE A 92 -4.41 -15.73 -3.42
CA PHE A 92 -3.74 -15.27 -2.19
C PHE A 92 -2.38 -14.66 -2.49
N TYR A 93 -1.86 -13.91 -1.52
CA TYR A 93 -0.50 -13.38 -1.55
C TYR A 93 0.51 -14.51 -1.32
N ILE A 94 1.52 -14.56 -2.17
CA ILE A 94 2.55 -15.58 -2.15
C ILE A 94 3.93 -14.97 -2.03
N ASN A 95 4.85 -15.70 -1.40
CA ASN A 95 6.25 -15.39 -1.52
C ASN A 95 6.79 -16.00 -2.83
N PRO A 96 7.24 -15.19 -3.82
CA PRO A 96 7.66 -15.71 -5.12
C PRO A 96 8.97 -16.51 -5.07
N PHE A 97 9.72 -16.44 -3.96
CA PHE A 97 10.94 -17.23 -3.75
C PHE A 97 10.67 -18.63 -3.20
N THR A 98 9.60 -18.78 -2.40
CA THR A 98 9.32 -20.04 -1.67
C THR A 98 8.00 -20.70 -2.06
N GLY A 99 7.14 -20.05 -2.85
CA GLY A 99 5.82 -20.56 -3.23
C GLY A 99 4.83 -20.64 -2.06
N LYS A 100 5.25 -20.29 -0.85
CA LYS A 100 4.43 -20.43 0.36
C LYS A 100 3.37 -19.34 0.41
N ASN A 101 2.13 -19.74 0.70
CA ASN A 101 1.05 -18.81 0.97
C ASN A 101 1.39 -17.97 2.22
N ARG A 102 1.22 -16.65 2.12
CA ARG A 102 1.13 -15.81 3.31
C ARG A 102 -0.35 -15.55 3.55
N ARG A 103 -1.04 -16.53 4.13
CA ARG A 103 -2.40 -16.30 4.66
C ARG A 103 -2.28 -15.29 5.80
N THR A 104 -2.88 -14.13 5.62
CA THR A 104 -3.15 -13.16 6.66
C THR A 104 -4.09 -13.83 7.69
N TYR A 105 -3.71 -13.80 8.97
CA TYR A 105 -4.61 -14.09 10.10
C TYR A 105 -5.34 -12.81 10.49
#